data_AF-A0A381Y2B3-F1
#
_entry.id   AF-A0A381Y2B3-F1
#
_cell.length_a   1.000
_cell.length_b   1.000
_cell.length_c   1.000
_cell.angle_alpha   90.00
_cell.angle_beta   90.00
_cell.angle_gamma   90.00
#
_symmetry.space_group_name_H-M   'P 1'
#
loop_
_entity.id
_entity.type
_entity.pdbx_description
1 polymer ?
#
loop_
_entity_poly.entity_id
_entity_poly.type
_entity_poly.pdbx_seq_one_letter_code
_entity_poly.pdbx_strand_id
1 'polypeptide(L)'
;MEDIQKEVEMLRNKVMDYEYKPPDSDYTKQLKALIDNPPPAHKISLKNGSIIEGTIEKDKVEYLLVNTEVGLLTLNKSEILGIEDLILPTPELVFIGHGQEEAFESFRLFSGKVMNQGNRRGDFVRVIYSLWGENTQLLGSDSTFIEGSQIIYRSGIVTDSVLEPNQSAQFSLKVAVPDSISVTYVTRDVRWEMFD
;
A
#
# COMPACT_ATOMS: atom_id res chain seq x y z
N MET A 1 -57.78 -14.96 -28.45
CA MET A 1 -57.27 -14.06 -27.38
C MET A 1 -56.90 -14.83 -26.12
N GLU A 2 -57.61 -15.91 -25.79
CA GLU A 2 -57.35 -16.77 -24.61
C GLU A 2 -56.00 -17.52 -24.66
N ASP A 3 -55.59 -18.01 -25.84
CA ASP A 3 -54.31 -18.74 -25.98
C ASP A 3 -53.09 -17.85 -25.75
N ILE A 4 -53.17 -16.58 -26.16
CA ILE A 4 -52.08 -15.61 -25.97
C ILE A 4 -51.92 -15.30 -24.47
N GLN A 5 -53.02 -15.22 -23.71
CA GLN A 5 -52.95 -15.01 -22.27
C GLN A 5 -52.30 -16.18 -21.54
N LYS A 6 -52.63 -17.42 -21.94
CA LYS A 6 -51.97 -18.63 -21.40
C LYS A 6 -50.48 -18.67 -21.71
N GLU A 7 -50.07 -18.26 -22.90
CA GLU A 7 -48.67 -18.26 -23.31
C GLU A 7 -47.85 -17.20 -22.54
N VAL A 8 -48.44 -16.00 -22.34
CA VAL A 8 -47.84 -14.95 -21.52
C VAL A 8 -47.72 -15.37 -20.05
N GLU A 9 -48.69 -16.12 -19.53
CA GLU A 9 -48.68 -16.60 -18.15
C GLU A 9 -47.64 -17.73 -17.94
N MET A 10 -47.50 -18.65 -18.90
CA MET A 10 -46.41 -19.63 -18.89
C MET A 10 -45.03 -18.97 -18.97
N LEU A 11 -44.88 -17.94 -19.82
CA LEU A 11 -43.63 -17.19 -19.93
C LEU A 11 -43.30 -16.45 -18.64
N ARG A 12 -44.29 -15.82 -18.00
CA ARG A 12 -44.10 -15.17 -16.69
C ARG A 12 -43.66 -16.15 -15.62
N ASN A 13 -44.32 -17.31 -15.51
CA ASN A 13 -43.92 -18.35 -14.55
C ASN A 13 -42.51 -18.87 -14.83
N LYS A 14 -42.16 -19.08 -16.11
CA LYS A 14 -40.83 -19.52 -16.50
C LYS A 14 -39.73 -18.48 -16.23
N VAL A 15 -40.06 -17.19 -16.34
CA VAL A 15 -39.15 -16.08 -16.00
C VAL A 15 -39.01 -15.90 -14.49
N MET A 16 -40.07 -16.14 -13.71
CA MET A 16 -40.01 -16.15 -12.24
C MET A 16 -39.14 -17.28 -11.70
N ASP A 17 -39.22 -18.48 -12.26
CA ASP A 17 -38.33 -19.60 -11.90
C ASP A 17 -36.88 -19.36 -12.35
N TYR A 18 -36.66 -18.42 -13.29
CA TYR A 18 -35.35 -17.97 -13.76
C TYR A 18 -34.81 -16.77 -12.98
N GLU A 19 -35.38 -16.44 -11.81
CA GLU A 19 -34.71 -15.55 -10.87
C GLU A 19 -33.35 -16.14 -10.52
N TYR A 20 -32.32 -15.54 -11.13
CA TYR A 20 -30.92 -15.83 -10.92
C TYR A 20 -30.60 -15.69 -9.43
N LYS A 21 -30.54 -16.82 -8.74
CA LYS A 21 -29.90 -16.91 -7.43
C LYS A 21 -28.41 -17.02 -7.71
N PRO A 22 -27.60 -15.97 -7.47
CA PRO A 22 -26.16 -16.13 -7.58
C PRO A 22 -25.75 -17.28 -6.66
N PRO A 23 -24.89 -18.20 -7.11
CA PRO A 23 -24.39 -19.24 -6.23
C PRO A 23 -23.71 -18.57 -5.02
N ASP A 24 -24.00 -19.04 -3.80
CA ASP A 24 -23.32 -18.69 -2.53
C ASP A 24 -21.85 -19.15 -2.51
N SER A 25 -21.22 -19.16 -3.67
CA SER A 25 -19.81 -19.45 -3.85
C SER A 25 -19.04 -18.16 -3.65
N ASP A 26 -18.21 -18.18 -2.63
CA ASP A 26 -17.30 -17.15 -2.14
C ASP A 26 -16.15 -16.83 -3.14
N TYR A 27 -16.45 -16.82 -4.44
CA TYR A 27 -15.49 -16.53 -5.51
C TYR A 27 -14.84 -15.18 -5.28
N THR A 28 -15.57 -14.20 -4.74
CA THR A 28 -15.02 -12.88 -4.40
C THR A 28 -13.90 -12.99 -3.36
N LYS A 29 -14.00 -13.85 -2.34
CA LYS A 29 -12.90 -14.06 -1.38
C LYS A 29 -11.74 -14.87 -1.97
N GLN A 30 -12.00 -15.87 -2.80
CA GLN A 30 -10.94 -16.63 -3.46
C GLN A 30 -10.15 -15.78 -4.45
N LEU A 31 -10.84 -14.95 -5.26
CA LEU A 31 -10.18 -13.96 -6.12
C LEU A 31 -9.44 -12.90 -5.31
N LYS A 32 -10.01 -12.44 -4.19
CA LYS A 32 -9.32 -11.49 -3.29
C LYS A 32 -8.03 -12.08 -2.70
N ALA A 33 -8.02 -13.36 -2.32
CA ALA A 33 -6.81 -14.02 -1.84
C ALA A 33 -5.71 -14.15 -2.92
N LEU A 34 -6.08 -14.27 -4.19
CA LEU A 34 -5.13 -14.26 -5.30
C LEU A 34 -4.56 -12.87 -5.60
N ILE A 35 -5.28 -11.81 -5.24
CA ILE A 35 -4.88 -10.41 -5.44
C ILE A 35 -4.05 -9.88 -4.24
N ASP A 36 -4.41 -10.30 -3.02
CA ASP A 36 -3.81 -9.83 -1.76
C ASP A 36 -2.61 -10.68 -1.32
N ASN A 37 -2.17 -11.66 -2.11
CA ASN A 37 -1.14 -12.58 -1.67
C ASN A 37 0.18 -11.82 -1.48
N PRO A 38 0.73 -11.78 -0.26
CA PRO A 38 1.93 -11.02 0.02
C PRO A 38 3.09 -11.58 -0.82
N PRO A 39 4.01 -10.73 -1.28
CA PRO A 39 5.17 -11.18 -2.04
C PRO A 39 6.00 -12.19 -1.23
N PRO A 40 6.72 -13.11 -1.91
CA PRO A 40 7.46 -14.17 -1.26
C PRO A 40 8.55 -13.59 -0.33
N ALA A 41 8.54 -14.01 0.92
CA ALA A 41 9.50 -13.54 1.93
C ALA A 41 10.78 -14.40 2.00
N HIS A 42 10.81 -15.57 1.35
CA HIS A 42 11.95 -16.49 1.41
C HIS A 42 12.25 -17.10 0.05
N LYS A 43 13.54 -17.38 -0.18
CA LYS A 43 14.05 -18.14 -1.31
C LYS A 43 14.67 -19.42 -0.78
N ILE A 44 14.10 -20.56 -1.17
CA ILE A 44 14.45 -21.88 -0.67
C ILE A 44 15.15 -22.65 -1.79
N SER A 45 16.41 -22.96 -1.58
CA SER A 45 17.20 -23.77 -2.50
C SER A 45 17.13 -25.24 -2.08
N LEU A 46 16.78 -26.12 -2.99
CA LEU A 46 16.74 -27.57 -2.78
C LEU A 46 18.04 -28.23 -3.24
N LYS A 47 18.38 -29.38 -2.66
CA LYS A 47 19.58 -30.16 -2.99
C LYS A 47 19.63 -30.63 -4.44
N ASN A 48 18.47 -30.76 -5.08
CA ASN A 48 18.36 -31.11 -6.50
C ASN A 48 18.61 -29.91 -7.45
N GLY A 49 18.89 -28.72 -6.91
CA GLY A 49 19.14 -27.49 -7.67
C GLY A 49 17.89 -26.64 -7.95
N SER A 50 16.70 -27.07 -7.53
CA SER A 50 15.47 -26.28 -7.66
C SER A 50 15.47 -25.11 -6.69
N ILE A 51 14.91 -23.97 -7.10
CA ILE A 51 14.72 -22.79 -6.27
C ILE A 51 13.22 -22.53 -6.16
N ILE A 52 12.74 -22.34 -4.93
CA ILE A 52 11.35 -22.06 -4.61
C ILE A 52 11.29 -20.71 -3.90
N GLU A 53 10.54 -19.76 -4.45
CA GLU A 53 10.24 -18.48 -3.80
C GLU A 53 8.86 -18.57 -3.14
N GLY A 54 8.79 -18.20 -1.87
CA GLY A 54 7.55 -18.29 -1.10
C GLY A 54 7.69 -17.78 0.34
N THR A 55 6.59 -17.79 1.07
CA THR A 55 6.55 -17.40 2.48
C THR A 55 6.34 -18.63 3.35
N ILE A 56 7.25 -18.90 4.28
CA ILE A 56 7.13 -20.03 5.21
C ILE A 56 5.99 -19.73 6.19
N GLU A 57 4.88 -20.45 6.08
CA GLU A 57 3.73 -20.31 6.99
C GLU A 57 3.88 -21.13 8.27
N LYS A 58 4.47 -22.33 8.14
CA LYS A 58 4.71 -23.21 9.29
C LYS A 58 6.05 -23.89 9.16
N ASP A 59 6.80 -23.81 10.25
CA ASP A 59 8.02 -24.57 10.45
C ASP A 59 7.73 -25.79 11.36
N LYS A 60 7.88 -27.00 10.81
CA LYS A 60 7.78 -28.26 11.55
C LYS A 60 9.15 -28.96 11.59
N VAL A 61 9.26 -29.97 12.45
CA VAL A 61 10.53 -30.67 12.68
C VAL A 61 11.07 -31.31 11.39
N GLU A 62 10.19 -31.91 10.58
CA GLU A 62 10.59 -32.65 9.37
C GLU A 62 10.36 -31.88 8.06
N TYR A 63 9.40 -30.96 8.04
CA TYR A 63 8.99 -30.25 6.83
C TYR A 63 8.62 -28.79 7.09
N LEU A 64 8.59 -28.00 6.02
CA LEU A 64 8.08 -26.64 5.97
C LEU A 64 6.79 -26.59 5.14
N LEU A 65 5.83 -25.79 5.57
CA LEU A 65 4.70 -25.37 4.73
C LEU A 65 4.98 -23.97 4.20
N VAL A 66 5.03 -23.84 2.87
CA VAL A 66 5.46 -22.63 2.17
C VAL A 66 4.36 -22.19 1.22
N ASN A 67 3.84 -20.99 1.43
CA ASN A 67 2.90 -20.37 0.51
C ASN A 67 3.67 -19.79 -0.68
N THR A 68 3.31 -20.20 -1.89
CA THR A 68 3.92 -19.77 -3.15
C THR A 68 2.86 -19.21 -4.09
N GLU A 69 3.25 -18.57 -5.18
CA GLU A 69 2.30 -18.04 -6.19
C GLU A 69 1.38 -19.13 -6.78
N VAL A 70 1.85 -20.39 -6.80
CA VAL A 70 1.08 -21.53 -7.30
C VAL A 70 0.32 -22.26 -6.19
N GLY A 71 0.38 -21.78 -4.94
CA GLY A 71 -0.32 -22.33 -3.78
C GLY A 71 0.61 -22.82 -2.67
N LEU A 72 0.04 -23.57 -1.72
CA LEU A 72 0.74 -24.05 -0.53
C LEU A 72 1.52 -25.34 -0.83
N LEU A 73 2.85 -25.29 -0.68
CA LEU A 73 3.76 -26.41 -0.88
C LEU A 73 4.26 -26.96 0.46
N THR A 74 4.44 -28.28 0.52
CA THR A 74 5.09 -28.95 1.66
C THR A 74 6.50 -29.37 1.24
N LEU A 75 7.53 -28.86 1.93
CA LEU A 75 8.93 -29.12 1.61
C LEU A 75 9.60 -29.89 2.74
N ASN A 76 10.19 -31.05 2.45
CA ASN A 76 10.97 -31.80 3.43
C ASN A 76 12.30 -31.10 3.72
N LYS A 77 12.64 -30.90 4.99
CA LYS A 77 13.90 -30.26 5.40
C LYS A 77 15.12 -31.07 4.97
N SER A 78 14.99 -32.38 4.81
CA SER A 78 16.05 -33.24 4.29
C SER A 78 16.46 -32.89 2.86
N GLU A 79 15.56 -32.30 2.07
CA GLU A 79 15.78 -31.92 0.68
C GLU A 79 16.23 -30.47 0.52
N ILE A 80 16.17 -29.66 1.59
CA ILE A 80 16.56 -28.26 1.57
C ILE A 80 18.08 -28.15 1.67
N LEU A 81 18.66 -27.38 0.78
CA LEU A 81 20.08 -27.00 0.78
C LEU A 81 20.30 -25.72 1.59
N GLY A 82 19.42 -24.72 1.43
CA GLY A 82 19.51 -23.45 2.13
C GLY A 82 18.23 -22.63 2.00
N ILE A 83 18.04 -21.71 2.93
CA ILE A 83 16.92 -20.75 2.97
C ILE A 83 17.54 -19.37 3.11
N GLU A 84 17.17 -18.48 2.20
CA GLU A 84 17.56 -17.07 2.21
C GLU A 84 16.30 -16.23 2.44
N ASP A 85 16.39 -15.25 3.33
CA ASP A 85 15.32 -14.28 3.51
C ASP A 85 15.33 -13.32 2.31
N LEU A 86 14.21 -13.27 1.58
CA LEU A 86 13.97 -12.23 0.59
C LEU A 86 13.56 -10.98 1.36
N ILE A 87 14.51 -10.05 1.50
CA ILE A 87 14.19 -8.71 1.99
C ILE A 87 13.29 -8.07 0.94
N LEU A 88 11.99 -8.00 1.24
CA LEU A 88 11.05 -7.30 0.40
C LEU A 88 11.53 -5.86 0.25
N PRO A 89 11.71 -5.37 -0.98
CA PRO A 89 12.14 -4.00 -1.16
C PRO A 89 11.04 -3.11 -0.58
N THR A 90 11.42 -2.19 0.30
CA THR A 90 10.53 -1.17 0.89
C THR A 90 10.96 0.21 0.44
N PRO A 91 10.05 1.18 0.33
CA PRO A 91 10.43 2.57 0.22
C PRO A 91 11.10 3.02 1.53
N GLU A 92 12.10 3.87 1.39
CA GLU A 92 12.78 4.52 2.52
C GLU A 92 12.82 6.01 2.22
N LEU A 93 11.85 6.74 2.75
CA LEU A 93 11.69 8.16 2.43
C LEU A 93 12.38 9.03 3.48
N VAL A 94 13.32 9.85 3.01
CA VAL A 94 14.12 10.73 3.87
C VAL A 94 14.06 12.17 3.39
N PHE A 95 14.05 13.11 4.32
CA PHE A 95 14.16 14.54 3.99
C PHE A 95 15.59 14.86 3.55
N ILE A 96 15.73 15.57 2.44
CA ILE A 96 17.02 16.11 2.02
C ILE A 96 17.26 17.43 2.76
N GLY A 97 18.18 17.41 3.72
CA GLY A 97 18.54 18.58 4.51
C GLY A 97 17.42 19.05 5.46
N HIS A 98 17.51 20.31 5.90
CA HIS A 98 16.59 20.88 6.89
C HIS A 98 15.33 21.53 6.29
N GLY A 99 15.29 21.69 4.96
CA GLY A 99 14.25 22.48 4.29
C GLY A 99 14.45 23.98 4.51
N GLN A 100 13.44 24.77 4.11
CA GLN A 100 13.34 26.20 4.37
C GLN A 100 12.05 26.47 5.15
N GLU A 101 12.14 27.41 6.08
CA GLU A 101 11.00 27.93 6.83
C GLU A 101 10.89 29.43 6.59
N GLU A 102 9.70 29.88 6.21
CA GLU A 102 9.35 31.30 6.13
C GLU A 102 8.20 31.58 7.10
N ALA A 103 8.43 32.53 8.00
CA ALA A 103 7.47 32.92 9.02
C ALA A 103 6.66 34.14 8.57
N PHE A 104 5.34 33.97 8.50
CA PHE A 104 4.37 35.04 8.25
C PHE A 104 3.53 35.27 9.50
N GLU A 105 2.68 36.31 9.45
CA GLU A 105 1.78 36.67 10.54
C GLU A 105 0.89 35.47 10.94
N SER A 106 0.05 35.00 10.02
CA SER A 106 -0.96 33.96 10.30
C SER A 106 -0.54 32.53 9.94
N PHE A 107 0.69 32.32 9.47
CA PHE A 107 1.15 30.99 9.05
C PHE A 107 2.68 30.86 8.98
N ARG A 108 3.13 29.61 8.88
CA ARG A 108 4.49 29.24 8.49
C ARG A 108 4.44 28.54 7.14
N LEU A 109 5.39 28.85 6.26
CA LEU A 109 5.58 28.15 4.99
C LEU A 109 6.84 27.29 5.11
N PHE A 110 6.70 26.00 4.83
CA PHE A 110 7.79 25.04 4.81
C PHE A 110 7.98 24.52 3.39
N SER A 111 9.21 24.56 2.90
CA SER A 111 9.56 23.99 1.61
C SER A 111 10.78 23.08 1.74
N GLY A 112 10.89 22.07 0.88
CA GLY A 112 11.99 21.14 0.95
C GLY A 112 11.91 20.04 -0.09
N LYS A 113 12.75 19.02 0.10
CA LYS A 113 12.77 17.82 -0.75
C LYS A 113 12.75 16.56 0.08
N VAL A 114 12.10 15.53 -0.46
CA VAL A 114 12.13 14.15 0.05
C VAL A 114 12.79 13.29 -1.01
N MET A 115 13.61 12.32 -0.60
CA MET A 115 14.23 11.31 -1.46
C MET A 115 13.80 9.92 -1.02
N ASN A 116 13.57 9.03 -1.99
CA ASN A 116 13.44 7.62 -1.73
C ASN A 116 14.81 6.94 -1.85
N GLN A 117 15.38 6.54 -0.72
CA GLN A 117 16.63 5.77 -0.64
C GLN A 117 16.37 4.25 -0.61
N GLY A 118 15.10 3.85 -0.55
CA GLY A 118 14.69 2.46 -0.56
C GLY A 118 14.70 1.86 -1.95
N ASN A 119 14.49 0.55 -2.00
CA ASN A 119 14.52 -0.22 -3.26
C ASN A 119 13.12 -0.46 -3.85
N ARG A 120 12.08 0.15 -3.27
CA ARG A 120 10.71 0.12 -3.78
C ARG A 120 10.11 1.51 -3.81
N ARG A 121 9.18 1.70 -4.73
CA ARG A 121 8.36 2.91 -4.88
C ARG A 121 7.54 3.20 -3.62
N GLY A 122 7.47 4.46 -3.23
CA GLY A 122 6.51 4.97 -2.25
C GLY A 122 5.33 5.62 -2.96
N ASP A 123 4.11 5.20 -2.63
CA ASP A 123 2.87 5.73 -3.20
C ASP A 123 2.23 6.74 -2.24
N PHE A 124 1.50 7.72 -2.77
CA PHE A 124 0.79 8.76 -1.99
C PHE A 124 1.67 9.43 -0.92
N VAL A 125 2.89 9.79 -1.29
CA VAL A 125 3.88 10.32 -0.36
C VAL A 125 3.43 11.67 0.17
N ARG A 126 3.27 11.76 1.49
CA ARG A 126 2.73 12.90 2.21
C ARG A 126 3.70 13.37 3.28
N VAL A 127 4.04 14.65 3.23
CA VAL A 127 4.85 15.33 4.23
C VAL A 127 3.94 15.99 5.26
N ILE A 128 4.28 15.87 6.53
CA ILE A 128 3.51 16.40 7.66
C ILE A 128 4.44 17.27 8.49
N TYR A 129 3.99 18.48 8.83
CA TYR A 129 4.68 19.33 9.79
C TYR A 129 3.77 19.58 10.99
N SER A 130 4.38 19.61 12.17
CA SER A 130 3.71 19.94 13.42
C SER A 130 4.52 20.99 14.18
N LEU A 131 3.83 22.04 14.59
CA LEU A 131 4.38 23.21 15.27
C LEU A 131 4.02 23.08 16.75
N TRP A 132 5.00 23.24 17.62
CA TRP A 132 4.85 23.00 19.05
C TRP A 132 5.25 24.22 19.87
N GLY A 133 4.52 24.45 20.96
CA GLY A 133 4.89 25.42 21.98
C GLY A 133 5.78 24.82 23.07
N GLU A 134 6.23 25.66 24.01
CA GLU A 134 7.20 25.30 25.04
C GLU A 134 6.79 24.08 25.87
N ASN A 135 5.50 23.94 26.18
CA ASN A 135 4.95 22.86 26.98
C ASN A 135 4.56 21.62 26.15
N THR A 136 5.15 21.43 24.97
CA THR A 136 4.79 20.36 24.01
C THR A 136 3.33 20.39 23.55
N GLN A 137 2.70 21.57 23.61
CA GLN A 137 1.34 21.79 23.10
C GLN A 137 1.38 21.90 21.57
N LEU A 138 0.49 21.18 20.89
CA LEU A 138 0.35 21.28 19.44
C LEU A 138 -0.31 22.61 19.09
N LEU A 139 0.40 23.45 18.35
CA LEU A 139 -0.07 24.79 17.94
C LEU A 139 -0.74 24.77 16.57
N GLY A 140 -0.24 23.91 15.69
CA GLY A 140 -0.74 23.74 14.34
C GLY A 140 -0.09 22.53 13.69
N SER A 141 -0.83 21.83 12.86
CA SER A 141 -0.29 20.77 12.03
C SER A 141 -1.04 20.78 10.72
N ASP A 142 -0.28 20.61 9.64
CA ASP A 142 -0.84 20.40 8.33
C ASP A 142 0.09 19.49 7.54
N SER A 143 -0.31 19.14 6.33
CA SER A 143 0.37 18.19 5.48
C SER A 143 0.14 18.48 4.02
N THR A 144 1.10 18.10 3.19
CA THR A 144 1.04 18.27 1.74
C THR A 144 1.55 17.01 1.06
N PHE A 145 1.08 16.75 -0.15
CA PHE A 145 1.68 15.74 -1.01
C PHE A 145 2.93 16.32 -1.69
N ILE A 146 3.89 15.44 -1.99
CA ILE A 146 5.06 15.83 -2.77
C ILE A 146 4.67 16.07 -4.25
N GLU A 147 5.50 16.84 -4.94
CA GLU A 147 5.48 16.98 -6.40
C GLU A 147 6.29 15.83 -7.02
N GLY A 148 5.69 14.63 -7.01
CA GLY A 148 6.31 13.38 -7.43
C GLY A 148 6.03 13.02 -8.89
N SER A 149 6.15 11.72 -9.18
CA SER A 149 5.82 11.13 -10.48
C SER A 149 4.32 10.82 -10.59
N GLN A 150 3.78 10.90 -11.81
CA GLN A 150 2.41 10.50 -12.09
C GLN A 150 2.29 9.00 -12.34
N ILE A 151 1.32 8.35 -11.69
CA ILE A 151 0.94 6.94 -11.92
C ILE A 151 -0.57 6.83 -12.05
N ILE A 152 -1.00 5.89 -12.91
CA ILE A 152 -2.38 5.45 -13.06
C ILE A 152 -2.45 4.00 -12.56
N TYR A 153 -3.14 3.76 -11.45
CA TYR A 153 -3.33 2.42 -10.92
C TYR A 153 -4.40 1.65 -11.71
N ARG A 154 -4.40 0.32 -11.58
CA ARG A 154 -5.44 -0.56 -12.18
C ARG A 154 -6.85 -0.21 -11.76
N SER A 155 -7.02 0.37 -10.57
CA SER A 155 -8.31 0.90 -10.08
C SER A 155 -8.81 2.13 -10.85
N GLY A 156 -7.98 2.72 -11.72
CA GLY A 156 -8.26 3.97 -12.43
C GLY A 156 -7.91 5.23 -11.62
N ILE A 157 -7.40 5.09 -10.40
CA ILE A 157 -6.91 6.22 -9.60
C ILE A 157 -5.64 6.77 -10.24
N VAL A 158 -5.59 8.08 -10.41
CA VAL A 158 -4.42 8.81 -10.90
C VAL A 158 -3.85 9.64 -9.77
N THR A 159 -2.55 9.57 -9.56
CA THR A 159 -1.83 10.35 -8.54
C THR A 159 -0.53 10.87 -9.12
N ASP A 160 -0.07 12.02 -8.65
CA ASP A 160 1.21 12.67 -8.97
C ASP A 160 2.14 12.77 -7.76
N SER A 161 1.87 11.99 -6.72
CA SER A 161 2.57 12.03 -5.43
C SER A 161 3.38 10.77 -5.16
N VAL A 162 3.94 10.16 -6.21
CA VAL A 162 4.73 8.94 -6.14
C VAL A 162 6.22 9.25 -6.15
N LEU A 163 7.01 8.47 -5.41
CA LEU A 163 8.47 8.56 -5.43
C LEU A 163 9.13 7.22 -5.73
N GLU A 164 9.70 7.09 -6.93
CA GLU A 164 10.46 5.90 -7.34
C GLU A 164 11.79 5.80 -6.58
N PRO A 165 12.40 4.59 -6.50
CA PRO A 165 13.73 4.41 -5.92
C PRO A 165 14.75 5.39 -6.50
N ASN A 166 15.54 6.02 -5.63
CA ASN A 166 16.53 7.05 -5.94
C ASN A 166 15.99 8.36 -6.53
N GLN A 167 14.67 8.54 -6.60
CA GLN A 167 14.04 9.80 -6.99
C GLN A 167 13.95 10.75 -5.79
N SER A 168 14.00 12.05 -6.08
CA SER A 168 13.63 13.09 -5.12
C SER A 168 12.54 14.00 -5.69
N ALA A 169 11.71 14.53 -4.79
CA ALA A 169 10.58 15.40 -5.12
C ALA A 169 10.53 16.59 -4.15
N GLN A 170 9.99 17.70 -4.63
CA GLN A 170 9.79 18.90 -3.83
C GLN A 170 8.47 18.84 -3.09
N PHE A 171 8.36 19.61 -2.01
CA PHE A 171 7.09 19.88 -1.35
C PHE A 171 7.04 21.34 -0.90
N SER A 172 5.83 21.86 -0.77
CA SER A 172 5.53 23.17 -0.18
C SER A 172 4.29 23.04 0.69
N LEU A 173 4.41 23.41 1.96
CA LEU A 173 3.39 23.24 2.99
C LEU A 173 3.19 24.54 3.76
N LYS A 174 1.96 25.02 3.75
CA LYS A 174 1.51 26.12 4.60
C LYS A 174 0.85 25.56 5.85
N VAL A 175 1.35 25.90 7.04
CA VAL A 175 0.71 25.56 8.32
C VAL A 175 0.21 26.84 8.96
N ALA A 176 -1.11 26.93 9.18
CA ALA A 176 -1.70 28.07 9.87
C ALA A 176 -1.28 28.08 11.34
N VAL A 177 -0.88 29.24 11.85
CA VAL A 177 -0.61 29.45 13.28
C VAL A 177 -0.98 30.89 13.62
N PRO A 178 -1.76 31.14 14.69
CA PRO A 178 -2.11 32.49 15.09
C PRO A 178 -0.88 33.33 15.47
N ASP A 179 -0.87 34.59 15.08
CA ASP A 179 0.18 35.59 15.37
C ASP A 179 0.60 35.67 16.85
N SER A 180 -0.36 35.47 17.75
CA SER A 180 -0.16 35.63 19.18
C SER A 180 0.58 34.47 19.84
N ILE A 181 0.94 33.43 19.08
CA ILE A 181 1.50 32.19 19.61
C ILE A 181 2.95 32.02 19.12
N SER A 182 3.88 31.94 20.06
CA SER A 182 5.27 31.62 19.77
C SER A 182 5.43 30.12 19.51
N VAL A 183 6.00 29.77 18.35
CA VAL A 183 6.42 28.41 18.01
C VAL A 183 7.80 28.18 18.59
N THR A 184 7.96 27.14 19.40
CA THR A 184 9.22 26.80 20.07
C THR A 184 10.04 25.81 19.25
N TYR A 185 9.39 24.78 18.71
CA TYR A 185 10.05 23.78 17.88
C TYR A 185 9.08 23.17 16.87
N VAL A 186 9.65 22.56 15.83
CA VAL A 186 8.93 21.97 14.70
C VAL A 186 9.35 20.51 14.57
N THR A 187 8.39 19.63 14.37
CA THR A 187 8.63 18.24 13.98
C THR A 187 8.10 17.99 12.57
N ARG A 188 8.76 17.11 11.84
CA ARG A 188 8.37 16.70 10.49
C ARG A 188 8.31 15.19 10.39
N ASP A 189 7.36 14.70 9.59
CA ASP A 189 7.15 13.30 9.31
C ASP A 189 6.87 13.11 7.81
N VAL A 190 7.20 11.95 7.28
CA VAL A 190 6.88 11.57 5.90
C VAL A 190 6.16 10.23 5.93
N ARG A 191 4.95 10.21 5.37
CA ARG A 191 4.11 9.03 5.26
C ARG A 191 3.98 8.63 3.81
N TRP A 192 3.79 7.34 3.60
CA TRP A 192 3.63 6.73 2.30
C TRP A 192 2.77 5.48 2.46
N GLU A 193 2.19 5.05 1.36
CA GLU A 193 1.51 3.77 1.22
C GLU A 193 2.22 2.93 0.14
N MET A 194 1.87 1.66 0.06
CA MET A 194 2.33 0.75 -1.00
C MET A 194 1.12 0.22 -1.74
N PHE A 195 1.08 0.47 -3.05
CA PHE A 195 0.08 -0.06 -3.95
C PHE A 195 0.75 -0.75 -5.13
N ASP A 196 0.18 -1.87 -5.58
CA ASP A 196 0.68 -2.66 -6.70
C ASP A 196 -0.20 -2.55 -7.96
#